data_AF-A0A0L0CEQ8-F1
#
_entry.id   AF-A0A0L0CEQ8-F1
#
_cell.length_a   1.000
_cell.length_b   1.000
_cell.length_c   1.000
_cell.angle_alpha   90.00
_cell.angle_beta   90.00
_cell.angle_gamma   90.00
#
_symmetry.space_group_name_H-M   'P 1'
#
loop_
_entity.id
_entity.type
_entity.pdbx_description
1 polymer ?
#
loop_
_entity_poly.entity_id
_entity_poly.type
_entity_poly.pdbx_seq_one_letter_code
_entity_poly.pdbx_strand_id
1 'polypeptide(L)'
;MNKLIFLILCSAAVITIAENLSWYPDNDEEIIKKCMNDSNYTPGLSLINSPELHAFYLCSAKGLNIYSEELGLNIERLSYTFFPSTYKMDCKKTLVQNCAEENKDLTSKGELIFKVAKCISNRKNEHDDNC
;
A
#
# COMPACT_ATOMS: atom_id res chain seq x y z
N MET A 1 -2.72 46.76 11.65
CA MET A 1 -3.49 45.55 12.01
C MET A 1 -3.92 44.71 10.80
N ASN A 2 -4.37 45.30 9.68
CA ASN A 2 -4.86 44.52 8.51
C ASN A 2 -3.82 43.59 7.86
N LYS A 3 -2.51 43.93 7.91
CA LYS A 3 -1.44 43.10 7.34
C LYS A 3 -1.19 41.79 8.12
N LEU A 4 -1.44 41.79 9.43
CA LEU A 4 -1.27 40.61 10.29
C LEU A 4 -2.40 39.59 10.08
N ILE A 5 -3.62 40.06 9.85
CA ILE A 5 -4.79 39.21 9.58
C ILE A 5 -4.63 38.47 8.25
N PHE A 6 -4.10 39.14 7.22
CA PHE A 6 -3.81 38.52 5.93
C PHE A 6 -2.73 37.43 6.02
N LEU A 7 -1.69 37.64 6.84
CA LEU A 7 -0.65 36.63 7.08
C LEU A 7 -1.17 35.38 7.80
N ILE A 8 -2.09 35.54 8.75
CA ILE A 8 -2.71 34.41 9.47
C ILE A 8 -3.68 33.65 8.57
N LEU A 9 -4.42 34.32 7.69
CA LEU A 9 -5.29 33.68 6.71
C LEU A 9 -4.49 32.92 5.64
N CYS A 10 -3.35 33.45 5.18
CA CYS A 10 -2.47 32.75 4.25
C CYS A 10 -1.80 31.53 4.87
N SER A 11 -1.40 31.57 6.15
CA SER A 11 -0.80 30.41 6.82
C SER A 11 -1.83 29.31 7.13
N ALA A 12 -3.09 29.68 7.40
CA ALA A 12 -4.18 28.72 7.60
C ALA A 12 -4.58 28.00 6.29
N ALA A 13 -4.47 28.66 5.13
CA ALA A 13 -4.82 28.06 3.84
C ALA A 13 -3.88 26.91 3.42
N VAL A 14 -2.61 26.94 3.85
CA VAL A 14 -1.61 25.89 3.52
C VAL A 14 -1.88 24.58 4.28
N ILE A 15 -2.68 24.60 5.35
CA ILE A 15 -2.87 23.45 6.25
C ILE A 15 -3.92 22.44 5.72
N THR A 16 -4.64 22.75 4.64
CA THR A 16 -5.77 21.91 4.17
C THR A 16 -5.47 21.00 2.99
N ILE A 17 -4.25 21.02 2.44
CA ILE A 17 -3.84 20.01 1.46
C ILE A 17 -3.32 18.82 2.27
N ALA A 18 -4.18 17.84 2.52
CA ALA A 18 -3.73 16.51 2.87
C ALA A 18 -2.75 16.09 1.76
N GLU A 19 -1.46 16.02 2.08
CA GLU A 19 -0.39 15.73 1.14
C GLU A 19 -0.62 14.34 0.55
N ASN A 20 -1.31 14.26 -0.58
CA ASN A 20 -1.39 13.02 -1.33
C ASN A 20 0.03 12.73 -1.81
N LEU A 21 0.56 11.56 -1.45
CA LEU A 21 1.93 11.20 -1.80
C LEU A 21 2.07 11.27 -3.32
N SER A 22 3.11 11.92 -3.83
CA SER A 22 3.28 12.18 -5.28
C SER A 22 3.27 10.94 -6.17
N TRP A 23 3.43 9.75 -5.57
CA TRP A 23 3.42 8.46 -6.25
C TRP A 23 2.09 7.71 -6.14
N TYR A 24 1.23 8.06 -5.18
CA TYR A 24 -0.02 7.35 -4.93
C TYR A 24 -1.09 7.89 -5.89
N PRO A 25 -1.80 7.03 -6.63
CA PRO A 25 -2.76 7.48 -7.63
C PRO A 25 -4.01 8.09 -6.97
N ASP A 26 -4.53 9.17 -7.55
CA ASP A 26 -5.79 9.79 -7.13
C ASP A 26 -7.02 8.93 -7.47
N ASN A 27 -6.87 7.90 -8.31
CA ASN A 27 -7.92 7.00 -8.76
C ASN A 27 -7.73 5.54 -8.30
N ASP A 28 -7.19 5.35 -7.09
CA ASP A 28 -6.95 4.04 -6.49
C ASP A 28 -8.20 3.14 -6.45
N GLU A 29 -9.37 3.69 -6.12
CA GLU A 29 -10.62 2.92 -6.14
C GLU A 29 -10.97 2.36 -7.53
N GLU A 30 -10.76 3.15 -8.59
CA GLU A 30 -11.02 2.73 -9.96
C GLU A 30 -10.04 1.64 -10.40
N ILE A 31 -8.77 1.78 -10.00
CA ILE A 31 -7.74 0.77 -10.23
C ILE A 31 -8.14 -0.56 -9.58
N ILE A 32 -8.55 -0.54 -8.31
CA ILE A 32 -8.95 -1.76 -7.60
C ILE A 32 -10.18 -2.40 -8.24
N LYS A 33 -11.21 -1.62 -8.58
CA LYS A 33 -12.41 -2.13 -9.28
C LYS A 33 -12.05 -2.77 -10.61
N LYS A 34 -11.18 -2.11 -11.40
CA LYS A 34 -10.69 -2.66 -12.67
C LYS A 34 -9.92 -3.97 -12.44
N CYS A 35 -9.04 -4.02 -11.46
CA CYS A 35 -8.28 -5.24 -11.16
C CYS A 35 -9.17 -6.40 -10.68
N MET A 36 -10.23 -6.13 -9.91
CA MET A 36 -11.21 -7.17 -9.54
C MET A 36 -11.90 -7.73 -10.78
N ASN A 37 -12.37 -6.87 -11.68
CA ASN A 37 -13.02 -7.29 -12.92
C ASN A 37 -12.08 -8.09 -13.83
N ASP A 38 -10.87 -7.58 -14.08
CA ASP A 38 -9.90 -8.20 -15.00
C ASP A 38 -9.40 -9.57 -14.50
N SER A 39 -9.35 -9.76 -13.18
CA SER A 39 -8.90 -11.02 -12.56
C SER A 39 -10.03 -12.03 -12.30
N ASN A 40 -11.30 -11.64 -12.50
CA ASN A 40 -12.47 -12.38 -12.04
C ASN A 40 -12.46 -12.67 -10.53
N TYR A 41 -11.74 -11.87 -9.74
CA TYR A 41 -11.69 -12.02 -8.29
C TYR A 41 -12.92 -11.41 -7.64
N THR A 42 -13.61 -12.20 -6.81
CA THR A 42 -14.77 -11.74 -6.03
C THR A 42 -14.42 -11.73 -4.53
N PRO A 43 -14.45 -10.55 -3.86
CA PRO A 43 -14.21 -10.46 -2.43
C PRO A 43 -15.20 -11.32 -1.63
N GLY A 44 -14.71 -12.01 -0.60
CA GLY A 44 -15.54 -12.79 0.34
C GLY A 44 -15.75 -14.27 0.00
N LEU A 45 -15.48 -14.70 -1.24
CA LEU A 45 -15.60 -16.12 -1.64
C LEU A 45 -14.26 -16.86 -1.68
N SER A 46 -13.14 -16.15 -1.62
CA SER A 46 -11.81 -16.72 -1.89
C SER A 46 -10.70 -16.09 -1.05
N LEU A 47 -10.59 -16.54 0.21
CA LEU A 47 -9.31 -16.55 0.94
C LEU A 47 -8.38 -17.70 0.48
N ILE A 48 -8.84 -18.47 -0.51
CA ILE A 48 -8.14 -19.60 -1.11
C ILE A 48 -7.03 -19.05 -2.00
N ASN A 49 -5.83 -19.59 -1.82
CA ASN A 49 -4.67 -19.30 -2.67
C ASN A 49 -4.99 -19.72 -4.12
N SER A 50 -5.29 -18.77 -5.00
CA SER A 50 -5.74 -19.05 -6.38
C SER A 50 -5.05 -18.15 -7.42
N PRO A 51 -4.98 -18.57 -8.69
CA PRO A 51 -4.43 -17.75 -9.77
C PRO A 51 -5.14 -16.40 -9.94
N GLU A 52 -6.47 -16.36 -9.77
CA GLU A 52 -7.28 -15.14 -9.84
C GLU A 52 -6.89 -14.16 -8.73
N LEU A 53 -6.68 -14.67 -7.51
CA LEU A 53 -6.22 -13.87 -6.39
C LEU A 53 -4.80 -13.31 -6.65
N HIS A 54 -3.90 -14.13 -7.19
CA HIS A 54 -2.56 -13.68 -7.56
C HIS A 54 -2.61 -12.60 -8.66
N ALA A 55 -3.46 -12.77 -9.66
CA ALA A 55 -3.66 -11.79 -10.73
C ALA A 55 -4.22 -10.48 -10.18
N PHE A 56 -5.20 -10.54 -9.28
CA PHE A 56 -5.74 -9.38 -8.59
C PHE A 56 -4.67 -8.59 -7.82
N TYR A 57 -3.86 -9.29 -7.01
CA TYR A 57 -2.79 -8.65 -6.23
C TYR A 57 -1.68 -8.06 -7.11
N LEU A 58 -1.28 -8.75 -8.17
CA LEU A 58 -0.29 -8.21 -9.12
C LEU A 58 -0.82 -6.98 -9.86
N CYS A 59 -2.07 -7.03 -10.35
CA CYS A 59 -2.71 -5.90 -11.00
C CYS A 59 -2.79 -4.69 -10.07
N SER A 60 -3.27 -4.90 -8.85
CA SER A 60 -3.42 -3.85 -7.84
C SER A 60 -2.08 -3.23 -7.48
N ALA A 61 -1.06 -4.06 -7.24
CA ALA A 61 0.28 -3.55 -6.92
C ALA A 61 0.91 -2.75 -8.07
N LYS A 62 0.67 -3.13 -9.33
CA LYS A 62 1.12 -2.35 -10.49
C LYS A 62 0.37 -1.02 -10.59
N GLY A 63 -0.96 -1.05 -10.50
CA GLY A 63 -1.78 0.15 -10.61
C GLY A 63 -1.54 1.16 -9.49
N LEU A 64 -1.30 0.68 -8.27
CA LEU A 64 -0.97 1.52 -7.11
C LEU A 64 0.50 1.94 -7.06
N ASN A 65 1.29 1.66 -8.11
CA ASN A 65 2.73 1.94 -8.18
C ASN A 65 3.55 1.27 -7.06
N ILE A 66 3.07 0.19 -6.46
CA ILE A 66 3.77 -0.58 -5.42
C ILE A 66 4.76 -1.58 -6.03
N TYR A 67 4.47 -2.09 -7.23
CA TYR A 67 5.32 -3.05 -7.95
C TYR A 67 5.58 -2.60 -9.39
N SER A 68 6.82 -2.76 -9.86
CA SER A 68 7.15 -2.72 -11.28
C SER A 68 8.10 -3.86 -11.64
N GLU A 69 8.18 -4.23 -12.92
CA GLU A 69 9.12 -5.28 -13.36
C GLU A 69 10.59 -4.86 -13.21
N GLU A 70 10.87 -3.55 -13.30
CA GLU A 70 12.21 -2.99 -13.21
C GLU A 70 12.72 -2.92 -11.77
N LEU A 71 11.87 -2.47 -10.84
CA LEU A 71 12.26 -2.17 -9.46
C LEU A 71 11.80 -3.25 -8.47
N GLY A 72 10.93 -4.17 -8.90
CA GLY A 72 10.31 -5.15 -8.03
C GLY A 72 9.32 -4.51 -7.05
N LEU A 73 9.19 -5.13 -5.87
CA LEU A 73 8.28 -4.70 -4.83
C LEU A 73 8.86 -3.51 -4.05
N ASN A 74 8.18 -2.37 -4.05
CA ASN A 74 8.59 -1.19 -3.31
C ASN A 74 8.09 -1.27 -1.86
N ILE A 75 9.02 -1.57 -0.94
CA ILE A 75 8.74 -1.74 0.49
C ILE A 75 8.16 -0.48 1.11
N GLU A 76 8.64 0.70 0.73
CA GLU A 76 8.15 1.97 1.28
C GLU A 76 6.69 2.21 0.91
N ARG A 77 6.34 2.07 -0.38
CA ARG A 77 4.98 2.25 -0.87
C ARG A 77 4.02 1.21 -0.28
N LEU A 78 4.45 -0.05 -0.21
CA LEU A 78 3.68 -1.12 0.42
C LEU A 78 3.44 -0.85 1.91
N SER A 79 4.45 -0.31 2.61
CA SER A 79 4.31 0.07 4.02
C SER A 79 3.22 1.13 4.21
N TYR A 80 3.17 2.15 3.35
CA TYR A 80 2.10 3.15 3.39
C TYR A 80 0.71 2.55 3.20
N THR A 81 0.56 1.56 2.31
CA THR A 81 -0.74 0.89 2.08
C THR A 81 -1.25 0.17 3.33
N PHE A 82 -0.36 -0.50 4.08
CA PHE A 82 -0.75 -1.21 5.30
C PHE A 82 -0.78 -0.31 6.53
N PHE A 83 0.02 0.74 6.55
CA PHE A 83 0.22 1.63 7.68
C PHE A 83 0.09 3.09 7.22
N PRO A 84 -1.14 3.59 7.03
CA PRO A 84 -1.35 4.95 6.52
C PRO A 84 -0.85 6.04 7.49
N SER A 85 -0.61 5.71 8.77
CA SER A 85 0.02 6.64 9.71
C SER A 85 1.55 6.58 9.60
N THR A 86 2.18 7.75 9.45
CA THR A 86 3.64 7.90 9.43
C THR A 86 4.31 7.66 10.78
N TYR A 87 3.52 7.55 11.86
CA TYR A 87 4.02 7.24 13.20
C TYR A 87 4.77 5.89 13.20
N LYS A 88 6.04 5.93 13.62
CA LYS A 88 6.95 4.78 13.68
C LYS A 88 7.05 3.99 12.36
N MET A 89 7.01 4.70 11.23
CA MET A 89 7.09 4.07 9.90
C MET A 89 8.34 3.19 9.72
N ASP A 90 9.50 3.56 10.27
CA ASP A 90 10.71 2.74 10.17
C ASP A 90 10.56 1.37 10.88
N CYS A 91 9.90 1.36 12.03
CA CYS A 91 9.56 0.12 12.74
C CYS A 91 8.62 -0.74 11.88
N LYS A 92 7.59 -0.13 11.29
CA LYS A 92 6.60 -0.82 10.45
C LYS A 92 7.19 -1.32 9.12
N LYS A 93 8.10 -0.56 8.51
CA LYS A 93 8.87 -0.96 7.31
C LYS A 93 9.63 -2.27 7.55
N THR A 94 10.12 -2.49 8.78
CA THR A 94 10.83 -3.73 9.15
C THR A 94 9.95 -4.96 8.99
N LEU A 95 8.67 -4.90 9.40
CA LEU A 95 7.73 -6.01 9.19
C LEU A 95 7.53 -6.30 7.70
N VAL A 96 7.32 -5.25 6.90
CA VAL A 96 7.12 -5.38 5.46
C VAL A 96 8.36 -5.99 4.79
N GLN A 97 9.55 -5.55 5.18
CA GLN A 97 10.82 -6.06 4.67
C GLN A 97 11.04 -7.54 5.05
N ASN A 98 10.76 -7.92 6.30
CA ASN A 98 10.86 -9.31 6.74
C ASN A 98 9.88 -10.21 5.96
N CYS A 99 8.64 -9.78 5.78
CA CYS A 99 7.66 -10.51 4.99
C CYS A 99 8.07 -10.66 3.52
N ALA A 100 8.70 -9.63 2.92
CA ALA A 100 9.25 -9.70 1.57
C ALA A 100 10.42 -10.70 1.47
N GLU A 101 11.35 -10.65 2.43
CA GLU A 101 12.51 -11.55 2.48
C GLU A 101 12.10 -13.02 2.65
N GLU A 102 11.13 -13.31 3.51
CA GLU A 102 10.57 -14.66 3.73
C GLU A 102 9.98 -15.30 2.45
N ASN A 103 9.62 -14.48 1.46
CA ASN A 103 8.91 -14.93 0.26
C ASN A 103 9.72 -14.68 -1.03
N LYS A 104 10.96 -14.17 -0.94
CA LYS A 104 11.75 -13.69 -2.08
C LYS A 104 12.00 -14.71 -3.20
N ASP A 105 12.00 -16.00 -2.85
CA ASP A 105 12.31 -17.09 -3.77
C ASP A 105 11.11 -17.51 -4.64
N LEU A 106 9.94 -16.89 -4.44
CA LEU A 106 8.75 -17.16 -5.25
C LEU A 106 8.91 -16.60 -6.68
N THR A 107 8.78 -17.48 -7.66
CA THR A 107 8.89 -17.10 -9.09
C THR A 107 7.66 -16.33 -9.57
N SER A 108 6.48 -16.68 -9.09
CA SER A 108 5.23 -15.98 -9.42
C SER A 108 5.14 -14.65 -8.68
N LYS A 109 5.14 -13.54 -9.42
CA LYS A 109 5.07 -12.18 -8.85
C LYS A 109 3.75 -11.92 -8.13
N GLY A 110 2.64 -12.41 -8.68
CA GLY A 110 1.34 -12.30 -8.02
C GLY A 110 1.25 -13.12 -6.73
N GLU A 111 1.85 -14.32 -6.72
CA GLU A 111 1.92 -15.13 -5.50
C GLU A 111 2.82 -14.48 -4.44
N LEU A 112 3.99 -13.97 -4.84
CA LEU A 112 4.89 -13.20 -3.98
C LEU A 112 4.13 -12.07 -3.29
N ILE A 113 3.47 -11.20 -4.07
CA ILE A 113 2.76 -10.03 -3.54
C ILE A 113 1.64 -10.47 -2.59
N PHE A 114 0.85 -11.48 -2.96
CA PHE A 114 -0.20 -12.03 -2.12
C PHE A 114 0.36 -12.56 -0.79
N LYS A 115 1.42 -13.36 -0.82
CA LYS A 115 2.02 -13.96 0.37
C LYS A 115 2.62 -12.91 1.30
N VAL A 116 3.27 -11.88 0.75
CA VAL A 116 3.77 -10.74 1.51
C VAL A 116 2.61 -9.98 2.17
N ALA A 117 1.56 -9.65 1.41
CA ALA A 117 0.36 -8.98 1.94
C ALA A 117 -0.30 -9.79 3.07
N LYS A 118 -0.40 -11.11 2.90
CA LYS A 118 -0.93 -12.03 3.92
C LYS A 118 -0.03 -12.07 5.16
N CYS A 119 1.29 -12.14 4.99
CA CYS A 119 2.25 -12.11 6.09
C CYS A 119 2.11 -10.83 6.93
N ILE A 120 2.04 -9.66 6.28
CA ILE A 120 1.85 -8.37 6.97
C ILE A 120 0.52 -8.38 7.71
N SER A 121 -0.57 -8.75 7.04
CA SER A 121 -1.92 -8.75 7.64
C SER A 121 -2.00 -9.63 8.90
N ASN A 122 -1.32 -10.78 8.89
CA ASN A 122 -1.32 -11.70 10.03
C ASN A 122 -0.55 -11.16 11.25
N ARG A 123 0.49 -10.36 11.02
CA ARG A 123 1.42 -9.88 12.07
C ARG A 123 1.23 -8.41 12.41
N LYS A 124 0.39 -7.70 11.66
CA LYS A 124 0.23 -6.25 11.74
C LYS A 124 -0.10 -5.78 13.17
N ASN A 125 -1.08 -6.40 13.81
CA ASN A 125 -1.56 -5.95 15.13
C ASN A 125 -0.48 -6.16 16.21
N GLU A 126 0.14 -7.35 16.24
CA GLU A 126 1.23 -7.66 17.17
C GLU A 126 2.46 -6.76 16.95
N HIS A 127 2.76 -6.44 15.69
CA HIS A 127 3.87 -5.56 15.35
C HIS A 127 3.58 -4.10 15.68
N ASP A 128 2.36 -3.62 15.45
CA ASP A 128 1.93 -2.26 15.81
C ASP A 128 1.99 -2.04 17.33
N ASP A 129 1.67 -3.04 18.16
CA ASP A 129 1.77 -2.95 19.62
C ASP A 129 3.22 -2.90 20.14
N ASN A 130 4.16 -3.46 19.38
CA ASN A 130 5.60 -3.47 19.68
C ASN A 130 6.38 -2.34 18.98
N CYS A 131 5.70 -1.60 18.09
CA CYS A 131 6.09 -0.27 17.64
C CYS A 131 5.51 0.75 18.64
#